data_AF-A0A967GVG3-F1
#
_entry.id   AF-A0A967GVG3-F1
#
_cell.length_a   1.000
_cell.length_b   1.000
_cell.length_c   1.000
_cell.angle_alpha   90.00
_cell.angle_beta   90.00
_cell.angle_gamma   90.00
#
_symmetry.space_group_name_H-M   'P 1'
#
loop_
_entity.id
_entity.type
_entity.pdbx_description
1 polymer ?
#
loop_
_entity_poly.entity_id
_entity_poly.type
_entity_poly.pdbx_seq_one_letter_code
_entity_poly.pdbx_strand_id
1 'polypeptide(L)' 'PNILWIFIEDMSAWIDCYGDKVNKGKTPSIDALADQGVRFTRCYVPCPVCSPCRSAMITGAYQTTTGLHNHRSSR' A
#
# COMPACT_ATOMS: atom_id res chain seq x y z
N PRO A 1 -16.83 15.01 7.12
CA PRO A 1 -15.40 15.03 6.70
C PRO A 1 -15.25 14.21 5.43
N ASN A 2 -14.29 14.54 4.56
CA ASN A 2 -14.03 13.80 3.31
C ASN A 2 -12.82 12.88 3.49
N ILE A 3 -12.83 11.70 2.86
CA ILE A 3 -11.74 10.73 2.91
C ILE A 3 -11.16 10.57 1.50
N LEU A 4 -9.85 10.79 1.36
CA LEU A 4 -9.10 10.51 0.12
C LEU A 4 -8.20 9.29 0.36
N TRP A 5 -8.47 8.20 -0.37
CA TRP A 5 -7.64 6.98 -0.30
C TRP A 5 -6.73 6.91 -1.53
N ILE A 6 -5.42 7.12 -1.31
CA ILE A 6 -4.39 6.99 -2.33
C ILE A 6 -3.73 5.62 -2.17
N PHE A 7 -3.70 4.83 -3.24
CA PHE A 7 -3.11 3.50 -3.26
C PHE A 7 -2.12 3.38 -4.41
N ILE A 8 -0.94 2.79 -4.13
CA ILE A 8 0.13 2.60 -5.11
C ILE A 8 0.40 1.10 -5.22
N GLU A 9 0.44 0.59 -6.46
CA GLU A 9 0.68 -0.82 -6.77
C GLU A 9 2.17 -1.06 -7.05
N ASP A 10 2.65 -2.27 -6.74
CA ASP A 10 4.00 -2.77 -7.05
C ASP A 10 5.17 -1.88 -6.58
N MET A 11 4.99 -1.21 -5.43
CA MET A 11 5.99 -0.29 -4.88
C MET A 11 6.58 -0.81 -3.57
N SER A 12 7.91 -0.83 -3.48
CA SER A 12 8.65 -1.02 -2.22
C SER A 12 8.79 0.31 -1.47
N ALA A 13 9.51 0.34 -0.34
CA ALA A 13 9.77 1.55 0.44
C ALA A 13 10.79 2.52 -0.22
N TRP A 14 10.71 2.69 -1.55
CA TRP A 14 11.57 3.56 -2.35
C TRP A 14 11.11 5.02 -2.26
N ILE A 15 11.11 5.58 -1.05
CA ILE A 15 10.64 6.93 -0.73
C ILE A 15 11.65 7.56 0.23
N ASP A 16 11.95 8.85 0.08
CA ASP A 16 12.94 9.55 0.91
C ASP A 16 12.58 9.49 2.41
N CYS A 17 11.33 9.74 2.76
CA CYS A 17 10.88 9.64 4.15
C CYS A 17 11.01 8.23 4.77
N TYR A 18 11.22 7.19 3.97
CA TYR A 18 11.55 5.84 4.45
C TYR A 18 13.06 5.52 4.41
N GLY A 19 13.90 6.51 4.09
CA GLY A 19 15.36 6.42 4.09
C GLY A 19 15.97 5.92 2.77
N ASP A 20 15.21 5.96 1.67
CA ASP A 20 15.73 5.54 0.37
C ASP A 20 16.78 6.53 -0.16
N LYS A 21 18.02 6.05 -0.31
CA LYS A 21 19.14 6.91 -0.73
C LYS A 21 19.04 7.34 -2.19
N VAL A 22 18.44 6.52 -3.05
CA VAL A 22 18.30 6.79 -4.49
C VAL A 22 17.30 7.94 -4.72
N ASN A 23 16.22 7.96 -3.95
CA ASN A 23 15.14 8.93 -4.05
C ASN A 23 15.26 10.10 -3.07
N LYS A 24 16.43 10.35 -2.48
CA LYS A 24 16.64 11.47 -1.56
C LYS A 24 16.26 12.81 -2.21
N GLY A 25 15.30 13.52 -1.62
CA GLY A 25 14.73 14.77 -2.12
C GLY A 25 13.90 14.64 -3.39
N LYS A 26 13.50 13.42 -3.80
CA LYS A 26 12.74 13.16 -5.04
C LYS A 26 11.25 12.89 -4.81
N THR A 27 10.82 12.73 -3.56
CA THR A 27 9.43 12.42 -3.19
C THR A 27 8.73 13.52 -2.36
N PRO A 28 8.92 14.83 -2.68
CA PRO A 28 8.59 15.92 -1.76
C PRO A 28 7.11 15.97 -1.33
N SER A 29 6.17 15.58 -2.19
CA SER A 29 4.74 15.55 -1.85
C SER A 29 4.39 14.44 -0.86
N ILE A 30 5.03 13.27 -0.98
CA ILE A 30 4.82 12.15 -0.05
C ILE A 30 5.52 12.44 1.28
N ASP A 31 6.71 13.03 1.22
CA ASP A 31 7.48 13.40 2.41
C ASP A 31 6.73 14.47 3.23
N ALA A 32 6.17 15.49 2.56
CA ALA A 32 5.32 16.48 3.21
C ALA A 32 4.06 15.87 3.87
N LEU A 33 3.44 14.87 3.23
CA LEU A 33 2.30 14.16 3.81
C LEU A 33 2.70 13.36 5.06
N ALA A 34 3.89 12.75 5.05
CA ALA A 34 4.42 12.05 6.21
C ALA A 34 4.75 13.00 7.37
N ASP A 35 5.30 14.18 7.09
CA ASP A 35 5.66 15.19 8.09
C ASP A 35 4.44 15.86 8.74
N GLN A 36 3.35 16.00 7.99
CA GLN A 36 2.09 16.60 8.49
C GLN A 36 1.13 15.58 9.11
N GLY A 37 1.51 14.30 9.13
CA GLY A 37 0.63 13.20 9.51
C GLY A 37 1.32 12.13 10.35
N VAL A 38 0.87 10.90 10.17
CA VAL A 38 1.45 9.72 10.85
C VAL A 38 2.02 8.78 9.80
N ARG A 39 3.31 8.48 9.92
CA ARG A 39 4.02 7.51 9.08
C ARG A 39 4.19 6.19 9.82
N PHE A 40 3.72 5.09 9.22
CA PHE A 40 3.88 3.75 9.77
C PHE A 40 5.16 3.10 9.27
N THR A 41 6.06 2.68 10.17
CA THR A 41 7.30 1.97 9.81
C THR A 41 7.13 0.44 9.76
N ARG A 42 5.96 -0.05 10.17
CA ARG A 42 5.62 -1.48 10.25
C ARG A 42 4.19 -1.72 9.73
N CYS A 43 4.02 -1.59 8.42
CA CYS A 43 2.75 -1.86 7.73
C CYS A 43 2.96 -3.05 6.77
N TYR A 44 2.10 -4.06 6.84
CA TYR A 44 2.20 -5.27 6.03
C TYR A 44 0.93 -5.47 5.20
N VAL A 45 1.12 -5.78 3.92
CA VAL A 45 0.01 -6.21 3.06
C VAL A 45 -0.43 -7.63 3.40
N PRO A 46 -1.73 -7.96 3.22
CA PRO A 46 -2.26 -9.28 3.57
C PRO A 46 -1.78 -10.42 2.66
N CYS A 47 -1.25 -10.11 1.47
CA CYS A 47 -0.56 -11.05 0.58
C CYS A 47 0.21 -10.32 -0.54
N PRO A 48 1.20 -10.95 -1.19
CA PRO A 48 2.04 -10.34 -2.22
C PRO A 48 1.45 -10.42 -3.64
N VAL A 49 0.12 -10.51 -3.80
CA VAL A 49 -0.54 -10.62 -5.12
C VAL A 49 -1.66 -9.60 -5.23
N CYS A 50 -1.71 -8.87 -6.34
CA CYS A 50 -2.49 -7.62 -6.46
C CYS A 50 -3.99 -7.80 -6.17
N SER A 51 -4.68 -8.70 -6.89
CA SER A 51 -6.13 -8.92 -6.72
C SER A 51 -6.54 -9.41 -5.32
N PRO A 52 -5.94 -10.48 -4.74
CA PRO A 52 -6.28 -10.89 -3.39
C PRO A 52 -5.91 -9.84 -2.33
N CYS A 53 -4.81 -9.08 -2.52
CA CYS A 53 -4.41 -8.01 -1.62
C CYS A 53 -5.47 -6.90 -1.58
N ARG A 54 -5.87 -6.40 -2.75
CA ARG A 54 -6.94 -5.40 -2.88
C ARG A 54 -8.26 -5.89 -2.31
N SER A 55 -8.63 -7.14 -2.61
CA SER A 55 -9.85 -7.74 -2.07
C SER A 55 -9.85 -7.70 -0.54
N ALA A 56 -8.74 -8.05 0.09
CA ALA A 56 -8.61 -8.01 1.54
C ALA A 56 -8.63 -6.59 2.11
N MET A 57 -7.98 -5.62 1.45
CA MET A 57 -7.99 -4.22 1.89
C MET A 57 -9.37 -3.56 1.77
N ILE A 58 -10.10 -3.80 0.67
CA ILE A 58 -11.44 -3.22 0.45
C ILE A 58 -12.46 -3.80 1.42
N THR A 59 -12.39 -5.12 1.68
CA THR A 59 -13.37 -5.80 2.53
C THR A 59 -13.01 -5.74 4.02
N GLY A 60 -11.77 -5.41 4.37
CA GLY A 60 -11.28 -5.45 5.75
C GLY A 60 -11.16 -6.87 6.32
N ALA A 61 -11.16 -7.90 5.47
CA ALA A 61 -11.06 -9.30 5.86
C ALA A 61 -9.98 -10.01 5.03
N TYR A 62 -9.29 -11.01 5.60
CA TYR A 62 -8.32 -11.79 4.83
C TYR A 62 -8.97 -12.44 3.60
N GLN A 63 -8.24 -12.46 2.49
CA GLN A 63 -8.67 -13.09 1.22
C GLN A 63 -9.03 -14.58 1.37
N THR A 64 -8.48 -15.26 2.39
CA THR A 64 -8.80 -16.64 2.74
C THR A 64 -10.16 -16.77 3.39
N THR A 65 -10.59 -15.78 4.19
CA THR A 65 -11.91 -15.73 4.82
C THR A 65 -13.02 -15.51 3.80
N THR A 66 -12.78 -14.67 2.79
CA THR A 66 -13.77 -14.29 1.78
C THR A 66 -13.75 -15.16 0.52
N GLY A 67 -12.84 -16.13 0.43
CA GLY A 67 -12.69 -16.98 -0.76
C GLY A 67 -12.00 -16.32 -1.95
N LEU A 68 -11.49 -15.09 -1.80
CA LEU A 68 -10.87 -14.28 -2.86
C LEU A 68 -9.34 -14.46 -2.97
N HIS A 69 -8.77 -15.53 -2.40
CA HIS A 69 -7.33 -15.76 -2.31
C HIS A 69 -6.67 -16.23 -3.62
N ASN A 70 -7.46 -16.66 -4.62
CA ASN A 70 -6.94 -17.11 -5.90
C ASN A 70 -6.97 -15.97 -6.92
N HIS A 71 -5.82 -15.66 -7.51
CA HIS A 71 -5.75 -14.83 -8.70
C HIS A 71 -6.12 -15.68 -9.92
N ARG A 72 -7.41 -15.94 -10.12
CA ARG A 72 -7.91 -16.63 -11.30
C ARG A 72 -8.05 -15.60 -12.43
N SER A 73 -7.26 -15.77 -13.47
CA SER A 73 -7.57 -15.20 -14.78
C SER A 73 -8.52 -16.20 -15.46
N SER A 74 -9.81 -15.89 -15.54
CA SER A 74 -10.71 -16.60 -16.45
C SER A 74 -10.43 -16.08 -17.86
N ARG A 75 -9.43 -16.65 -18.51
CA ARG A 75 -9.52 -16.76 -19.97
C ARG A 75 -10.38 -17.96 -20.29
#